data_AF-A0A8C5IX08-F1
#
_entry.id   AF-A0A8C5IX08-F1
#
_cell.length_a   1.000
_cell.length_b   1.000
_cell.length_c   1.000
_cell.angle_alpha   90.00
_cell.angle_beta   90.00
_cell.angle_gamma   90.00
#
_symmetry.space_group_name_H-M   'P 1'
#
loop_
_entity.id
_entity.type
_entity.pdbx_description
1 polymer ?
#
loop_
_entity_poly.entity_id
_entity_poly.type
_entity_poly.pdbx_seq_one_letter_code
_entity_poly.pdbx_strand_id
1 'polypeptide(L)'
;MAGRGRGRGRGQMTFNVEAVGIGKGDALPPPTLQPAPLFPVSPPVTREGEYMLALKQELRRAMKGLPYFKPPFGNQHTLTCSHTLAHTHNTHINVCEH
;
A
#
# COMPACT_ATOMS: atom_id res chain seq x y z
N MET A 1 -33.02 -53.96 -8.54
CA MET A 1 -32.67 -53.24 -9.78
C MET A 1 -32.44 -51.77 -9.44
N ALA A 2 -31.22 -51.26 -9.58
CA ALA A 2 -30.89 -49.87 -9.29
C ALA A 2 -31.36 -48.96 -10.43
N GLY A 3 -32.45 -48.22 -10.20
CA GLY A 3 -32.89 -47.15 -11.08
C GLY A 3 -31.84 -46.03 -11.12
N ARG A 4 -31.03 -46.00 -12.18
CA ARG A 4 -30.05 -44.94 -12.42
C ARG A 4 -30.77 -43.61 -12.63
N GLY A 5 -30.83 -42.80 -11.59
CA GLY A 5 -31.23 -41.40 -11.66
C GLY A 5 -30.33 -40.62 -12.61
N ARG A 6 -30.77 -40.47 -13.86
CA ARG A 6 -30.18 -39.54 -14.83
C ARG A 6 -30.76 -38.14 -14.59
N GLY A 7 -30.33 -37.51 -13.51
CA GLY A 7 -30.58 -36.11 -13.27
C GLY A 7 -29.27 -35.42 -12.93
N ARG A 8 -28.96 -34.34 -13.66
CA ARG A 8 -28.29 -33.09 -13.19
C ARG A 8 -27.37 -32.49 -14.27
N GLY A 9 -27.93 -31.59 -15.07
CA GLY A 9 -27.36 -30.27 -15.37
C GLY A 9 -26.05 -30.13 -16.15
N ARG A 10 -25.44 -31.21 -16.68
CA ARG A 10 -24.13 -31.13 -17.35
C ARG A 10 -24.15 -31.11 -18.88
N GLY A 11 -25.31 -30.96 -19.54
CA GLY A 11 -25.36 -31.25 -20.99
C GLY A 11 -26.43 -30.57 -21.84
N GLN A 12 -27.09 -29.50 -21.38
CA GLN A 12 -27.95 -28.70 -22.25
C GLN A 12 -27.65 -27.22 -22.04
N MET A 13 -26.60 -26.76 -22.71
CA MET A 13 -26.24 -25.35 -22.80
C MET A 13 -26.89 -24.81 -24.08
N THR A 14 -27.48 -23.61 -24.04
CA THR A 14 -28.19 -23.02 -25.18
C THR A 14 -27.28 -22.61 -26.35
N PHE A 15 -25.96 -22.79 -26.18
CA PHE A 15 -24.93 -22.51 -27.16
C PHE A 15 -24.01 -23.72 -27.34
N ASN A 16 -23.40 -23.83 -28.53
CA ASN A 16 -22.50 -24.91 -28.87
C ASN A 16 -21.17 -24.78 -28.10
N VAL A 17 -20.93 -25.69 -27.17
CA VAL A 17 -19.73 -25.75 -26.32
C VAL A 17 -18.46 -26.01 -27.12
N GLU A 18 -18.57 -26.84 -28.17
CA GLU A 18 -17.48 -27.15 -29.09
C GLU A 18 -17.03 -25.94 -29.91
N ALA A 19 -17.96 -25.02 -30.23
CA ALA A 19 -17.63 -23.77 -30.92
C ALA A 19 -16.88 -22.77 -30.01
N VAL A 20 -16.99 -22.93 -28.69
CA VAL A 20 -16.22 -22.18 -27.67
C VAL A 20 -14.85 -22.82 -27.41
N GLY A 21 -14.56 -23.95 -28.06
CA GLY A 21 -13.28 -24.66 -27.94
C GLY A 21 -13.20 -25.59 -26.73
N ILE A 22 -14.32 -25.93 -26.10
CA ILE A 22 -14.39 -26.95 -25.04
C ILE A 22 -14.91 -28.24 -25.68
N GLY A 23 -14.03 -29.22 -25.82
CA GLY A 23 -14.34 -30.50 -26.44
C GLY A 23 -15.21 -31.40 -25.56
N LYS A 24 -15.80 -32.43 -26.18
CA LYS A 24 -16.64 -33.40 -25.50
C LYS A 24 -15.80 -34.26 -24.56
N GLY A 25 -15.92 -34.00 -23.26
CA GLY A 25 -15.12 -34.66 -22.22
C GLY A 25 -14.02 -33.77 -21.62
N ASP A 26 -13.82 -32.57 -22.16
CA ASP A 26 -12.92 -31.58 -21.57
C ASP A 26 -13.49 -31.03 -20.26
N ALA A 27 -12.59 -30.73 -19.33
CA ALA A 27 -12.96 -30.21 -18.03
C ALA A 27 -13.50 -28.77 -18.17
N LEU A 28 -14.79 -28.60 -17.90
CA LEU A 28 -15.38 -27.27 -17.73
C LEU A 28 -14.68 -26.53 -16.58
N PRO A 29 -14.55 -25.19 -16.67
CA PRO A 29 -13.98 -24.41 -15.58
C PRO A 29 -14.75 -24.70 -14.29
N PRO A 30 -14.03 -24.83 -13.15
CA PRO A 30 -14.67 -25.16 -11.89
C PRO A 30 -15.65 -24.05 -11.48
N PRO A 31 -16.77 -24.40 -10.84
CA PRO A 31 -17.69 -23.41 -10.32
C PRO A 31 -17.00 -22.60 -9.22
N THR A 32 -17.13 -21.27 -9.28
CA THR A 32 -16.65 -20.39 -8.23
C THR A 32 -17.62 -20.45 -7.05
N LEU A 33 -17.16 -20.97 -5.91
CA LEU A 33 -17.99 -21.11 -4.70
C LEU A 33 -18.07 -19.82 -3.86
N GLN A 34 -17.03 -19.00 -3.94
CA GLN A 34 -16.92 -17.74 -3.21
C GLN A 34 -16.43 -16.64 -4.17
N PRO A 35 -16.91 -15.40 -4.02
CA PRO A 35 -16.38 -14.28 -4.80
C PRO A 35 -14.90 -14.07 -4.48
N ALA A 36 -14.15 -13.57 -5.45
CA ALA A 36 -12.75 -13.20 -5.23
C ALA A 36 -12.65 -12.17 -4.09
N PRO A 37 -11.59 -12.23 -3.26
CA PRO A 37 -11.39 -11.25 -2.20
C PRO A 37 -11.28 -9.85 -2.79
N LEU A 38 -11.69 -8.84 -2.02
CA LEU A 38 -11.66 -7.43 -2.44
C LEU A 38 -10.26 -6.95 -2.85
N PHE A 39 -9.22 -7.49 -2.19
CA PHE A 39 -7.82 -7.19 -2.49
C PHE A 39 -7.06 -8.49 -2.79
N PRO A 40 -6.72 -8.77 -4.06
CA PRO A 40 -5.86 -9.88 -4.40
C PRO A 40 -4.45 -9.66 -3.86
N VAL A 41 -3.75 -10.74 -3.47
CA VAL A 41 -2.37 -10.66 -2.98
C VAL A 41 -1.43 -10.50 -4.17
N SER A 42 -0.74 -9.36 -4.26
CA SER A 42 0.38 -9.15 -5.19
C SER A 42 1.72 -9.23 -4.44
N PRO A 43 2.79 -9.75 -5.08
CA PRO A 43 4.12 -9.68 -4.50
C PRO A 43 4.55 -8.22 -4.25
N PRO A 44 5.38 -7.95 -3.24
CA PRO A 44 5.89 -6.61 -3.01
C PRO A 44 6.72 -6.16 -4.23
N VAL A 45 6.55 -4.89 -4.61
CA VAL A 45 7.37 -4.27 -5.66
C VAL A 45 8.83 -4.31 -5.20
N THR A 46 9.72 -4.82 -6.05
CA THR A 46 11.15 -5.01 -5.79
C THR A 46 11.89 -3.67 -5.57
N ARG A 47 13.12 -3.76 -5.05
CA ARG A 47 13.91 -2.66 -4.48
C ARG A 47 14.50 -1.68 -5.52
N GLU A 48 13.87 -1.49 -6.66
CA GLU A 48 14.35 -0.54 -7.67
C GLU A 48 13.92 0.88 -7.28
N GLY A 49 14.88 1.71 -6.88
CA GLY A 49 14.64 3.13 -6.56
C GLY A 49 14.74 3.51 -5.08
N GLU A 50 15.34 2.66 -4.23
CA GLU A 50 15.63 2.99 -2.82
C GLU A 50 16.35 4.33 -2.66
N TYR A 51 17.33 4.62 -3.54
CA TYR A 51 18.02 5.91 -3.57
C TYR A 51 17.08 7.09 -3.83
N MET A 52 16.22 6.99 -4.84
CA MET A 52 15.24 8.05 -5.13
C MET A 52 14.22 8.22 -4.01
N LEU A 53 13.84 7.14 -3.32
CA LEU A 53 12.96 7.19 -2.15
C LEU A 53 13.63 7.90 -0.97
N ALA A 54 14.89 7.59 -0.70
CA ALA A 54 15.68 8.28 0.33
C ALA A 54 15.79 9.78 0.02
N LEU A 55 16.17 10.13 -1.20
CA LEU A 55 16.28 11.53 -1.66
C LEU A 55 14.95 12.28 -1.53
N LYS A 56 13.83 11.66 -1.91
CA LYS A 56 12.49 12.26 -1.74
C LYS A 56 12.18 12.56 -0.28
N GLN A 57 12.59 11.69 0.65
CA GLN A 57 12.37 11.92 2.08
C GLN A 57 13.23 13.07 2.60
N GLU A 58 14.49 13.13 2.21
CA GLU A 58 15.41 14.22 2.56
C GLU A 58 14.89 15.56 2.04
N LEU A 59 14.45 15.62 0.79
CA LEU A 59 13.91 16.83 0.19
C LEU A 59 12.63 17.30 0.91
N ARG A 60 11.72 16.38 1.28
CA ARG A 60 10.54 16.74 2.11
C ARG A 60 10.92 17.29 3.49
N ARG A 61 12.04 16.85 4.07
CA ARG A 61 12.55 17.38 5.35
C ARG A 61 13.18 18.75 5.14
N ALA A 62 14.04 18.91 4.13
CA ALA A 62 14.71 20.16 3.82
C ALA A 62 13.73 21.28 3.46
N MET A 63 12.71 20.98 2.66
CA MET A 63 11.72 21.99 2.24
C MET A 63 10.94 22.60 3.41
N LYS A 64 10.78 21.88 4.54
CA LYS A 64 10.10 22.42 5.73
C LYS A 64 10.90 23.51 6.45
N GLY A 65 12.21 23.56 6.23
CA GLY A 65 13.10 24.60 6.77
C GLY A 65 13.29 25.80 5.83
N LEU A 66 12.74 25.76 4.61
CA LEU A 66 12.85 26.88 3.67
C LEU A 66 11.90 28.01 4.05
N PRO A 67 12.28 29.28 3.80
CA PRO A 67 11.43 30.45 4.10
C PRO A 67 10.11 30.46 3.32
N TYR A 68 9.99 29.66 2.27
CA TYR A 68 8.78 29.50 1.46
C TYR A 68 7.75 28.55 2.09
N PHE A 69 8.13 27.74 3.07
CA PHE A 69 7.23 26.77 3.69
C PHE A 69 6.33 27.45 4.71
N LYS A 70 5.04 27.56 4.38
CA LYS A 70 4.00 28.06 5.28
C LYS A 70 3.34 26.88 6.01
N PRO A 71 3.55 26.69 7.32
CA PRO A 71 2.91 25.62 8.06
C PRO A 71 1.38 25.84 8.09
N PRO A 72 0.57 24.75 8.10
CA PRO A 72 -0.90 24.83 8.03
C PRO A 72 -1.54 25.55 9.21
N PHE A 73 -0.86 25.58 10.36
CA PHE A 73 -1.20 26.40 11.52
C PHE A 73 0.11 27.04 12.00
N GLY A 74 0.16 28.37 12.04
CA GLY A 74 1.37 29.11 12.36
C GLY A 74 1.86 28.81 13.77
N ASN A 75 2.86 27.93 13.90
CA ASN A 75 3.62 27.78 15.13
C ASN A 75 4.69 28.86 15.16
N GLN A 76 4.31 30.02 15.71
CA GLN A 76 5.28 30.97 16.20
C GLN A 76 6.10 30.24 17.28
N HIS A 77 7.42 30.24 17.11
CA HIS A 77 8.41 29.80 18.11
C HIS A 77 8.55 28.28 18.33
N THR A 78 9.16 27.56 17.38
CA THR A 78 10.08 26.49 17.77
C THR A 78 11.48 27.08 17.89
N LEU A 79 11.69 27.91 18.92
CA LEU A 79 13.03 28.15 19.44
C LEU A 79 13.45 26.82 20.09
N THR A 80 14.21 26.00 19.37
CA THR A 80 14.92 24.89 19.99
C THR A 80 16.05 25.50 20.81
N CYS A 81 15.73 26.00 22.00
CA CYS A 81 16.72 26.43 22.97
C CYS A 81 17.39 25.16 23.50
N SER A 82 18.55 24.80 22.94
CA SER A 82 19.38 23.74 23.49
C SER A 82 19.92 24.19 24.84
N HIS A 83 19.40 23.63 25.91
CA HIS A 83 19.85 23.93 27.26
C HIS A 83 21.22 23.27 27.48
N THR A 84 22.31 24.02 27.31
CA THR A 84 23.65 23.56 27.70
C THR A 84 23.93 24.04 29.12
N LEU A 85 24.05 23.10 30.05
CA LEU A 85 24.27 23.37 31.46
C LEU A 85 25.79 23.46 31.69
N ALA A 86 26.35 24.68 31.66
CA ALA A 86 27.77 24.90 31.98
C ALA A 86 28.00 24.70 33.50
N HIS A 87 28.89 23.77 33.84
CA HIS A 87 29.04 23.22 35.20
C HIS A 87 29.82 24.07 36.22
N THR A 88 30.00 25.38 36.04
CA THR A 88 30.83 26.15 37.01
C THR A 88 30.13 27.28 37.74
N HIS A 89 29.02 27.83 37.25
CA HIS A 89 28.14 28.67 38.08
C HIS A 89 26.71 28.46 37.59
N ASN A 90 25.77 28.38 38.53
CA ASN A 90 24.36 28.07 38.32
C ASN A 90 23.64 29.23 37.59
N THR A 91 24.03 29.50 36.35
CA THR A 91 23.48 30.52 35.46
C THR A 91 22.87 29.83 34.24
N HIS A 92 21.54 29.91 34.12
CA HIS A 92 20.83 29.48 32.93
C HIS A 92 21.04 30.53 31.83
N ILE A 93 21.96 30.30 30.89
CA ILE A 93 22.13 31.15 29.72
C ILE A 93 21.30 30.54 28.59
N ASN A 94 20.22 31.22 28.20
CA ASN A 94 19.51 30.92 26.96
C ASN A 94 20.31 31.52 25.81
N VAL A 95 21.05 30.70 25.06
CA VAL A 95 21.63 31.12 23.79
C VAL A 95 20.56 30.91 22.71
N CYS A 96 19.94 32.01 22.30
CA CYS A 96 19.13 32.04 21.08
C CYS A 96 20.07 32.45 19.93
N GLU A 97 20.46 31.50 19.08
CA GLU A 97 21.07 31.84 17.78
C GLU A 97 19.99 32.36 16.83
N HIS A 98 20.38 33.33 16.01
CA HIS A 98 19.49 34.19 15.21
C HIS A 98 19.51 33.82 13.72
#